data_AF-A0A3M1UN25-F1
#
_entry.id   AF-A0A3M1UN25-F1
#
_cell.length_a   1.000
_cell.length_b   1.000
_cell.length_c   1.000
_cell.angle_alpha   90.00
_cell.angle_beta   90.00
_cell.angle_gamma   90.00
#
_symmetry.space_group_name_H-M   'P 1'
#
loop_
_entity.id
_entity.type
_entity.pdbx_description
1 polymer ?
#
loop_
_entity_poly.entity_id
_entity_poly.type
_entity_poly.pdbx_seq_one_letter_code
_entity_poly.pdbx_strand_id
1 'polypeptide(L)'
;HQPGYRARYCINLDMVGAHNATFYQEGQSVAYARQVVNKVWNAAQRIGYGQYFIMQESDAIVDDHLYVNVLASIPAIDIIHQPNGKGFFEYWHTHKDDLDAISKETLKAVGQTVVEVVYKE
;
A
#
# COMPACT_ATOMS: atom_id res chain seq x y z
N HIS A 1 7.52 -23.69 -3.37
CA HIS A 1 8.42 -22.69 -2.74
C HIS A 1 9.84 -22.93 -3.23
N GLN A 2 10.57 -21.88 -3.65
CA GLN A 2 11.98 -22.00 -3.99
C GLN A 2 12.84 -21.62 -2.77
N PRO A 3 13.69 -22.52 -2.25
CA PRO A 3 14.60 -22.20 -1.16
C PRO A 3 15.50 -21.01 -1.52
N GLY A 4 15.65 -20.06 -0.58
CA GLY A 4 16.51 -18.89 -0.79
C GLY A 4 15.98 -17.87 -1.80
N TYR A 5 14.66 -17.86 -2.06
CA TYR A 5 14.03 -16.86 -2.92
C TYR A 5 14.40 -15.43 -2.51
N ARG A 6 14.67 -14.58 -3.51
CA ARG A 6 14.92 -13.14 -3.33
C ARG A 6 14.14 -12.33 -4.35
N ALA A 7 13.73 -11.13 -3.94
CA ALA A 7 13.17 -10.11 -4.82
C ALA A 7 13.84 -8.75 -4.53
N ARG A 8 13.78 -7.82 -5.49
CA ARG A 8 14.28 -6.44 -5.29
C ARG A 8 13.49 -5.73 -4.19
N TYR A 9 12.18 -5.91 -4.19
CA TYR A 9 11.24 -5.46 -3.17
C TYR A 9 9.88 -6.17 -3.36
N CYS A 10 8.97 -5.97 -2.41
CA CYS A 10 7.58 -6.42 -2.44
C CYS A 10 6.63 -5.23 -2.21
N ILE A 11 5.44 -5.30 -2.80
CA ILE A 11 4.33 -4.35 -2.55
C ILE A 11 3.12 -5.19 -2.16
N ASN A 12 2.70 -5.10 -0.89
CA ASN A 12 1.44 -5.64 -0.40
C ASN A 12 0.31 -4.67 -0.72
N LEU A 13 -0.87 -5.21 -1.08
CA LEU A 13 -2.06 -4.42 -1.38
C LEU A 13 -3.18 -4.90 -0.46
N ASP A 14 -3.53 -4.11 0.56
CA ASP A 14 -4.61 -4.43 1.49
C ASP A 14 -5.68 -3.33 1.51
N MET A 15 -6.96 -3.71 1.43
CA MET A 15 -8.11 -2.78 1.44
C MET A 15 -8.03 -1.62 0.42
N VAL A 16 -7.49 -1.88 -0.78
CA VAL A 16 -7.26 -0.86 -1.83
C VAL A 16 -8.48 -0.51 -2.69
N GLY A 17 -9.67 -0.97 -2.30
CA GLY A 17 -10.89 -0.87 -3.11
C GLY A 17 -11.88 0.18 -2.65
N ALA A 18 -11.80 0.67 -1.41
CA ALA A 18 -12.85 1.48 -0.81
C ALA A 18 -13.03 2.84 -1.52
N HIS A 19 -14.26 3.37 -1.50
CA HIS A 19 -14.53 4.76 -1.94
C HIS A 19 -13.69 5.75 -1.16
N ASN A 20 -13.10 6.72 -1.86
CA ASN A 20 -12.29 7.79 -1.28
C ASN A 20 -11.15 7.29 -0.37
N ALA A 21 -10.61 6.11 -0.65
CA ALA A 21 -9.51 5.57 0.12
C ALA A 21 -8.30 6.50 0.09
N THR A 22 -7.65 6.66 1.23
CA THR A 22 -6.38 7.36 1.38
C THR A 22 -5.31 6.39 1.87
N PHE A 23 -4.15 6.46 1.23
CA PHE A 23 -2.99 5.61 1.45
C PHE A 23 -1.87 6.50 1.98
N TYR A 24 -1.56 6.36 3.26
CA TYR A 24 -0.46 7.04 3.92
C TYR A 24 0.80 6.17 3.87
N GLN A 25 1.95 6.76 4.15
CA GLN A 25 3.21 6.03 4.22
C GLN A 25 3.25 5.22 5.53
N GLU A 26 2.81 3.97 5.46
CA GLU A 26 2.65 3.08 6.60
C GLU A 26 3.96 2.89 7.41
N GLY A 27 3.85 2.89 8.74
CA GLY A 27 4.99 3.00 9.65
C GLY A 27 6.03 1.88 9.53
N GLN A 28 5.63 0.61 9.38
CA GLN A 28 6.57 -0.50 9.14
C GLN A 28 7.21 -0.40 7.75
N SER A 29 6.44 -0.04 6.74
CA SER A 29 6.90 0.18 5.37
C SER A 29 7.97 1.26 5.31
N VAL A 30 7.75 2.35 6.06
CA VAL A 30 8.72 3.43 6.24
C VAL A 30 9.98 2.93 6.96
N ALA A 31 9.81 2.19 8.05
CA ALA A 31 10.93 1.70 8.86
C ALA A 31 11.84 0.73 8.10
N TYR A 32 11.27 -0.20 7.32
CA TYR A 32 12.04 -1.26 6.65
C TYR A 32 12.32 -0.97 5.16
N ALA A 33 11.49 -0.18 4.50
CA ALA A 33 11.49 -0.05 3.04
C ALA A 33 11.24 1.38 2.53
N ARG A 34 11.71 2.41 3.25
CA ARG A 34 11.59 3.85 2.89
C ARG A 34 11.83 4.16 1.41
N GLN A 35 12.85 3.54 0.81
CA GLN A 35 13.18 3.77 -0.60
C GLN A 35 12.07 3.30 -1.55
N VAL A 36 11.43 2.17 -1.23
CA VAL A 36 10.31 1.61 -1.99
C VAL A 36 9.06 2.47 -1.78
N VAL A 37 8.79 2.91 -0.54
CA VAL A 37 7.71 3.86 -0.22
C VAL A 37 7.85 5.12 -1.08
N ASN A 38 9.01 5.77 -1.03
CA ASN A 38 9.28 6.98 -1.80
C ASN A 38 9.11 6.74 -3.31
N LYS A 39 9.57 5.60 -3.82
CA LYS A 39 9.42 5.25 -5.23
C LYS A 39 7.94 5.18 -5.64
N VAL A 40 7.14 4.45 -4.89
CA VAL A 40 5.72 4.22 -5.19
C VAL A 40 4.92 5.52 -5.06
N TRP A 41 5.10 6.25 -3.95
CA TRP A 41 4.38 7.51 -3.73
C TRP A 41 4.76 8.57 -4.77
N ASN A 42 6.05 8.72 -5.10
CA ASN A 42 6.46 9.66 -6.15
C ASN A 42 5.92 9.26 -7.53
N ALA A 43 5.78 7.96 -7.83
CA ALA A 43 5.14 7.51 -9.05
C ALA A 43 3.66 7.93 -9.09
N ALA A 44 2.91 7.70 -8.02
CA ALA A 44 1.52 8.13 -7.90
C ALA A 44 1.35 9.65 -8.09
N GLN A 45 2.22 10.45 -7.47
CA GLN A 45 2.21 11.91 -7.61
C GLN A 45 2.41 12.33 -9.08
N ARG A 46 3.38 11.73 -9.78
CA ARG A 46 3.68 12.06 -11.19
C ARG A 46 2.54 11.73 -12.14
N ILE A 47 1.79 10.66 -11.89
CA ILE A 47 0.70 10.21 -12.76
C ILE A 47 -0.69 10.74 -12.32
N GLY A 48 -0.72 11.67 -11.35
CA GLY A 48 -1.95 12.38 -10.97
C GLY A 48 -2.81 11.70 -9.90
N TYR A 49 -2.32 10.67 -9.21
CA TYR A 49 -3.04 9.98 -8.12
C TYR A 49 -2.63 10.47 -6.72
N GLY A 50 -2.01 11.63 -6.62
CA GLY A 50 -1.53 12.18 -5.34
C GLY A 50 -2.62 12.42 -4.29
N GLN A 51 -3.89 12.54 -4.69
CA GLN A 51 -5.02 12.63 -3.78
C GLN A 51 -5.32 11.33 -3.03
N TYR A 52 -4.93 10.18 -3.60
CA TYR A 52 -5.04 8.87 -2.94
C TYR A 52 -3.78 8.56 -2.15
N PHE A 53 -2.60 8.87 -2.70
CA PHE A 53 -1.29 8.56 -2.12
C PHE A 53 -0.72 9.75 -1.33
N ILE A 54 -1.04 9.80 -0.04
CA ILE A 54 -0.74 10.92 0.85
C ILE A 54 0.74 10.92 1.27
N MET A 55 1.44 12.03 1.05
CA MET A 55 2.85 12.21 1.41
C MET A 55 3.06 12.48 2.90
N GLN A 56 2.48 11.64 3.76
CA GLN A 56 2.57 11.73 5.21
C GLN A 56 2.68 10.33 5.79
N GLU A 57 3.44 10.19 6.88
CA GLU A 57 3.57 8.94 7.61
C GLU A 57 2.29 8.65 8.42
N SER A 58 1.95 7.37 8.54
CA SER A 58 0.85 6.87 9.37
C SER A 58 1.35 5.94 10.47
N ASP A 59 0.44 5.57 11.36
CA ASP A 59 0.70 4.56 12.38
C ASP A 59 1.12 3.24 11.73
N ALA A 60 1.98 2.51 12.45
CA ALA A 60 2.47 1.22 12.02
C ALA A 60 1.37 0.16 12.13
N ILE A 61 1.23 -0.68 11.10
CA ILE A 61 0.30 -1.81 11.04
C ILE A 61 1.10 -3.12 11.02
N VAL A 62 0.61 -4.10 11.79
CA VAL A 62 1.08 -5.48 11.66
C VAL A 62 0.30 -6.12 10.52
N ASP A 63 0.97 -6.34 9.40
CA ASP A 63 0.42 -7.01 8.23
C ASP A 63 1.51 -7.90 7.57
N ASP A 64 1.18 -8.59 6.48
CA ASP A 64 2.02 -9.59 5.81
C ASP A 64 3.40 -9.05 5.42
N HIS A 65 3.49 -7.78 5.00
CA HIS A 65 4.75 -7.14 4.63
C HIS A 65 5.77 -7.12 5.77
N LEU A 66 5.33 -7.04 7.04
CA LEU A 66 6.22 -7.08 8.19
C LEU A 66 7.00 -8.39 8.22
N TYR A 67 6.33 -9.52 8.01
CA TYR A 67 6.97 -10.84 8.01
C TYR A 67 7.87 -11.04 6.79
N VAL A 68 7.50 -10.49 5.64
CA VAL A 68 8.37 -10.47 4.45
C VAL A 68 9.66 -9.68 4.73
N ASN A 69 9.54 -8.52 5.41
CA ASN A 69 10.70 -7.73 5.82
C ASN A 69 11.58 -8.49 6.82
N VAL A 70 11.01 -9.00 7.92
CA VAL A 70 11.81 -9.54 9.04
C VAL A 70 12.31 -10.96 8.83
N LEU A 71 11.55 -11.82 8.15
CA LEU A 71 11.92 -13.24 7.96
C LEU A 71 12.64 -13.49 6.63
N ALA A 72 12.19 -12.85 5.56
CA ALA A 72 12.78 -13.04 4.23
C ALA A 72 13.82 -11.97 3.87
N SER A 73 13.94 -10.89 4.67
CA SER A 73 14.84 -9.77 4.39
C SER A 73 14.63 -9.15 3.00
N ILE A 74 13.38 -9.14 2.53
CA ILE A 74 12.98 -8.47 1.29
C ILE A 74 12.29 -7.16 1.68
N PRO A 75 12.75 -5.99 1.20
CA PRO A 75 12.08 -4.72 1.46
C PRO A 75 10.64 -4.78 0.97
N ALA A 76 9.68 -4.73 1.88
CA ALA A 76 8.27 -4.84 1.58
C ALA A 76 7.52 -3.61 2.12
N ILE A 77 6.64 -3.06 1.29
CA ILE A 77 5.73 -1.99 1.70
C ILE A 77 4.30 -2.50 1.69
N ASP A 78 3.43 -1.75 2.34
CA ASP A 78 2.00 -1.96 2.35
C ASP A 78 1.26 -0.73 1.84
N ILE A 79 0.40 -0.93 0.84
CA ILE A 79 -0.53 0.08 0.35
C ILE A 79 -1.89 -0.26 0.96
N ILE A 80 -2.17 0.37 2.09
CA ILE A 80 -3.33 0.06 2.93
C ILE A 80 -4.17 1.29 3.23
N HIS A 81 -5.49 1.13 3.17
CA HIS A 81 -6.39 2.24 3.47
C HIS A 81 -6.40 2.57 4.96
N GLN A 82 -5.82 3.73 5.32
CA GLN A 82 -5.79 4.26 6.68
C GLN A 82 -6.38 5.68 6.71
N PRO A 83 -7.69 5.84 6.98
CA PRO A 83 -8.29 7.16 7.11
C PRO A 83 -7.54 8.01 8.14
N ASN A 84 -7.12 9.21 7.76
CA ASN A 84 -6.34 10.13 8.60
C ASN A 84 -5.02 9.54 9.15
N GLY A 85 -4.48 8.51 8.49
CA GLY A 85 -3.24 7.84 8.89
C GLY A 85 -3.35 7.04 10.20
N LYS A 86 -4.58 6.67 10.61
CA LYS A 86 -4.84 5.97 11.87
C LYS A 86 -5.83 4.84 11.69
N GLY A 87 -5.54 3.69 12.30
CA GLY A 87 -6.46 2.55 12.38
C GLY A 87 -7.01 2.09 11.02
N PHE A 88 -8.19 1.49 11.06
CA PHE A 88 -8.89 0.97 9.89
C PHE A 88 -10.18 1.76 9.62
N PHE A 89 -10.67 1.68 8.38
CA PHE A 89 -11.89 2.38 7.96
C PHE A 89 -13.15 1.75 8.55
N GLU A 90 -14.25 2.52 8.58
CA GLU A 90 -15.50 2.17 9.30
C GLU A 90 -16.08 0.80 8.92
N TYR A 91 -15.89 0.35 7.69
CA TYR A 91 -16.46 -0.93 7.23
C TYR A 91 -15.53 -2.13 7.44
N TRP A 92 -14.31 -1.92 7.90
CA TRP A 92 -13.37 -3.01 8.20
C TRP A 92 -13.96 -4.02 9.19
N HIS A 93 -13.93 -5.30 8.83
CA HIS A 93 -14.53 -6.39 9.62
C HIS A 93 -16.03 -6.23 9.90
N THR A 94 -16.78 -5.61 8.97
CA THR A 94 -18.23 -5.49 9.08
C THR A 94 -18.94 -6.12 7.88
N HIS A 95 -20.25 -6.35 7.98
CA HIS A 95 -21.08 -6.72 6.83
C HIS A 95 -21.20 -5.64 5.76
N LYS A 96 -20.66 -4.43 6.00
CA LYS A 96 -20.59 -3.33 5.02
C LYS A 96 -19.33 -3.35 4.17
N ASP A 97 -18.41 -4.28 4.43
CA ASP A 97 -17.35 -4.62 3.49
C ASP A 97 -17.91 -5.51 2.37
N ASP A 98 -18.64 -4.88 1.46
CA ASP A 98 -19.30 -5.49 0.32
C ASP A 98 -18.99 -4.72 -0.99
N LEU A 99 -19.58 -5.16 -2.11
CA LEU A 99 -19.32 -4.54 -3.41
C LEU A 99 -19.79 -3.08 -3.51
N ASP A 100 -20.72 -2.64 -2.66
CA ASP A 100 -21.19 -1.25 -2.68
C ASP A 100 -20.13 -0.31 -2.10
N ALA A 101 -19.23 -0.82 -1.24
CA ALA A 101 -18.08 -0.09 -0.72
C ALA A 101 -16.94 0.09 -1.75
N ILE A 102 -16.98 -0.60 -2.89
CA ILE A 102 -15.87 -0.62 -3.87
C ILE A 102 -15.99 0.50 -4.91
N SER A 103 -14.89 1.21 -5.13
CA SER A 103 -14.70 2.22 -6.16
C SER A 103 -13.75 1.75 -7.25
N LYS A 104 -14.21 1.85 -8.51
CA LYS A 104 -13.35 1.58 -9.69
C LYS A 104 -12.24 2.61 -9.82
N GLU A 105 -12.49 3.84 -9.38
CA GLU A 105 -11.56 4.95 -9.41
C GLU A 105 -10.40 4.70 -8.43
N THR A 106 -10.70 4.24 -7.20
CA THR A 106 -9.67 3.82 -6.24
C THR A 106 -8.85 2.66 -6.77
N LEU A 107 -9.50 1.61 -7.28
CA LEU A 107 -8.80 0.46 -7.87
C LEU A 107 -7.91 0.87 -9.05
N LYS A 108 -8.38 1.81 -9.88
CA LYS A 108 -7.59 2.35 -10.99
C LYS A 108 -6.38 3.14 -10.49
N ALA A 109 -6.53 3.98 -9.47
CA ALA A 109 -5.43 4.75 -8.91
C ALA A 109 -4.31 3.85 -8.38
N VAL A 110 -4.66 2.83 -7.60
CA VAL A 110 -3.70 1.87 -7.06
C VAL A 110 -3.09 1.02 -8.16
N GLY A 111 -3.92 0.37 -8.98
CA GLY A 111 -3.46 -0.51 -10.04
C GLY A 111 -2.56 0.20 -11.05
N GLN A 112 -2.91 1.42 -11.48
CA GLN A 112 -2.10 2.18 -12.42
C GLN A 112 -0.77 2.63 -11.79
N THR A 113 -0.74 2.98 -10.51
CA THR A 113 0.49 3.32 -9.79
C THR A 113 1.43 2.12 -9.71
N VAL A 114 0.91 0.93 -9.34
CA VAL A 114 1.73 -0.29 -9.25
C VAL A 114 2.27 -0.69 -10.62
N VAL A 115 1.44 -0.65 -11.67
CA VAL A 115 1.88 -0.92 -13.05
C VAL A 115 2.97 0.05 -13.49
N GLU A 116 2.79 1.35 -13.23
CA GLU A 116 3.77 2.39 -13.55
C GLU A 116 5.13 2.13 -12.86
N VAL A 117 5.11 1.67 -11.60
CA VAL A 117 6.33 1.35 -10.86
C VAL A 117 7.01 0.11 -11.43
N VAL A 118 6.28 -1.00 -11.59
CA VAL A 118 6.85 -2.29 -11.99
C VAL A 118 7.38 -2.27 -13.44
N TYR A 119 6.73 -1.54 -14.35
CA TYR A 119 7.17 -1.45 -15.75
C TYR A 119 8.32 -0.45 -15.98
N LYS A 120 8.69 0.35 -14.97
CA LYS A 120 9.79 1.33 -15.05
C LYS A 120 11.00 0.97 -14.17
N GLU A 121 11.08 -0.30 -13.76
CA GLU A 121 12.21 -0.90 -13.02
C GLU A 121 13.44 -1.27 -13.85
#